data_AF-A0A6N2NGI5-F1
#
_entry.id   AF-A0A6N2NGI5-F1
#
_cell.length_a   1.000
_cell.length_b   1.000
_cell.length_c   1.000
_cell.angle_alpha   90.00
_cell.angle_beta   90.00
_cell.angle_gamma   90.00
#
_symmetry.space_group_name_H-M   'P 1'
#
loop_
_entity.id
_entity.type
_entity.pdbx_description
1 polymer ?
#
loop_
_entity_poly.entity_id
_entity_poly.type
_entity_poly.pdbx_seq_one_letter_code
_entity_poly.pdbx_strand_id
1 'polypeptide(L)'
;MKLPYFIVLSGFVCALFAMSIPHLSALRLWLGVSTVFSLIYIVVAFVLSVKDGIEAPARDYSIPGTTQSKIFTTIGASANLVFAFNTGMLPEIQATIKQPVVSNMMKSLYFQFTAGVLPMYAVTFIGYWAYGSSTSTYLLSSVNGPVWVKALANIAAFLQTVIALHPNVRVFGYEVRDYRKSVFDSQPVV
;
A
#
# COMPACT_ATOMS: atom_id res chain seq x y z
N MET A 1 -5.92 11.65 -21.93
CA MET A 1 -4.89 12.20 -21.02
C MET A 1 -3.78 11.17 -20.85
N LYS A 2 -2.49 11.54 -20.89
CA LYS A 2 -1.37 10.59 -20.76
C LYS A 2 -1.06 10.30 -19.28
N LEU A 3 -0.68 9.05 -18.96
CA LEU A 3 -0.24 8.57 -17.63
C LEU A 3 0.61 9.57 -16.82
N PRO A 4 1.65 10.23 -17.39
CA PRO A 4 2.47 11.20 -16.66
C PRO A 4 1.68 12.37 -16.04
N TYR A 5 0.59 12.83 -16.65
CA TYR A 5 -0.20 13.93 -16.09
C TYR A 5 -0.90 13.54 -14.78
N PHE A 6 -1.40 12.30 -14.70
CA PHE A 6 -2.01 11.78 -13.47
C PHE A 6 -0.98 11.62 -12.36
N ILE A 7 0.24 11.21 -12.71
CA ILE A 7 1.36 11.10 -11.76
C ILE A 7 1.69 12.48 -11.18
N VAL A 8 1.87 13.49 -12.04
CA VAL A 8 2.17 14.87 -11.60
C VAL A 8 1.04 15.44 -10.74
N LEU A 9 -0.22 15.25 -11.14
CA LEU A 9 -1.38 15.72 -10.36
C LEU A 9 -1.46 15.03 -9.00
N SER A 10 -1.27 13.71 -8.95
CA SER A 10 -1.27 12.95 -7.69
C SER A 10 -0.12 13.40 -6.77
N GLY A 11 1.09 13.61 -7.31
CA GLY A 11 2.22 14.13 -6.56
C GLY A 11 1.96 15.54 -6.00
N PHE A 12 1.31 16.40 -6.78
CA PHE A 12 0.92 17.74 -6.34
C PHE A 12 -0.10 17.71 -5.19
N VAL A 13 -1.14 16.87 -5.29
CA VAL A 13 -2.13 16.68 -4.23
C VAL A 13 -1.48 16.12 -2.96
N CYS A 14 -0.58 15.14 -3.09
CA CYS A 14 0.21 14.61 -1.98
C CYS A 14 1.06 15.70 -1.31
N ALA A 15 1.72 16.56 -2.10
CA ALA A 15 2.54 17.65 -1.58
C ALA A 15 1.69 18.70 -0.83
N LEU A 16 0.53 19.08 -1.37
CA LEU A 16 -0.40 19.99 -0.70
C LEU A 16 -0.87 19.40 0.64
N PHE A 17 -1.30 18.13 0.65
CA PHE A 17 -1.72 17.45 1.87
C PHE A 17 -0.58 17.32 2.90
N ALA A 18 0.65 17.09 2.42
CA ALA A 18 1.87 17.08 3.24
C ALA A 18 2.12 18.42 3.95
N MET A 19 1.90 19.53 3.25
CA MET A 19 2.06 20.89 3.78
C MET A 19 0.93 21.28 4.74
N SER A 20 -0.31 20.86 4.49
CA SER A 20 -1.48 21.27 5.28
C SER A 20 -1.57 20.67 6.69
N ILE A 21 -0.90 19.54 6.99
CA ILE A 21 -1.02 18.86 8.30
C ILE A 21 0.33 18.81 9.02
N PRO A 22 0.73 19.88 9.75
CA PRO A 22 2.03 19.98 10.40
C PRO A 22 2.17 19.20 11.72
N HIS A 23 1.10 18.57 12.25
CA HIS A 23 1.08 18.04 13.62
C HIS A 23 1.22 16.51 13.68
N LEU A 24 2.15 15.99 14.50
CA LEU A 24 2.40 14.54 14.64
C LEU A 24 1.22 13.77 15.25
N SER A 25 0.45 14.38 16.15
CA SER A 25 -0.74 13.77 16.73
C SER A 25 -1.85 13.55 15.69
N ALA A 26 -1.98 14.46 14.72
CA ALA A 26 -2.93 14.33 13.62
C ALA A 26 -2.52 13.20 12.65
N LEU A 27 -1.22 13.00 12.45
CA LEU A 27 -0.70 11.94 11.58
C LEU A 27 -1.14 10.55 12.02
N ARG A 28 -1.09 10.26 13.33
CA ARG A 28 -1.55 8.96 13.87
C ARG A 28 -3.04 8.72 13.61
N LEU A 29 -3.86 9.76 13.77
CA LEU A 29 -5.30 9.68 13.47
C LEU A 29 -5.55 9.47 11.97
N TRP A 30 -4.86 10.23 11.12
CA TRP A 30 -4.96 10.11 9.67
C TRP A 30 -4.49 8.75 9.15
N LEU A 31 -3.44 8.16 9.74
CA LEU A 31 -3.04 6.78 9.44
C LEU A 31 -4.14 5.77 9.80
N GLY A 32 -4.83 5.96 10.93
CA GLY A 32 -6.01 5.17 11.28
C GLY A 32 -7.13 5.28 10.23
N VAL A 33 -7.40 6.50 9.77
CA VAL A 33 -8.39 6.77 8.69
C VAL A 33 -7.96 6.12 7.37
N SER A 34 -6.67 6.14 7.03
CA SER A 34 -6.12 5.47 5.85
C SER A 34 -6.35 3.95 5.91
N THR A 35 -6.18 3.33 7.08
CA THR A 35 -6.50 1.91 7.30
C THR A 35 -8.00 1.62 7.10
N VAL A 36 -8.90 2.54 7.46
CA VAL A 36 -10.33 2.37 7.18
C VAL A 36 -10.59 2.41 5.66
N PHE A 37 -9.97 3.34 4.94
CA PHE A 37 -10.10 3.40 3.48
C PHE A 37 -9.51 2.16 2.78
N SER A 38 -8.39 1.62 3.27
CA SER A 38 -7.85 0.36 2.74
C SER A 38 -8.77 -0.83 3.02
N LEU A 39 -9.38 -0.90 4.21
CA LEU A 39 -10.36 -1.92 4.56
C LEU A 39 -11.61 -1.85 3.67
N ILE A 40 -12.11 -0.65 3.37
CA ILE A 40 -13.25 -0.48 2.43
C ILE A 40 -12.89 -1.05 1.06
N TYR A 41 -11.70 -0.74 0.54
CA TYR A 41 -11.22 -1.31 -0.72
C TYR A 41 -11.15 -2.84 -0.67
N ILE A 42 -10.56 -3.40 0.39
CA ILE A 42 -10.42 -4.85 0.60
C ILE A 42 -11.80 -5.52 0.64
N VAL A 43 -12.75 -4.99 1.41
CA VAL A 43 -14.11 -5.55 1.54
C VAL A 43 -14.86 -5.48 0.22
N VAL A 44 -14.79 -4.35 -0.49
CA VAL A 44 -15.43 -4.21 -1.81
C VAL A 44 -14.84 -5.19 -2.82
N ALA A 45 -13.51 -5.28 -2.88
CA ALA A 45 -12.82 -6.22 -3.76
C ALA A 45 -13.18 -7.67 -3.44
N PHE A 46 -13.24 -8.02 -2.16
CA PHE A 46 -13.62 -9.34 -1.68
C PHE A 46 -15.06 -9.69 -2.07
N VAL A 47 -16.04 -8.84 -1.72
CA VAL A 47 -17.47 -9.09 -1.98
C VAL A 47 -17.74 -9.23 -3.48
N LEU A 48 -17.18 -8.34 -4.31
CA LEU A 48 -17.34 -8.44 -5.76
C LEU A 48 -16.68 -9.69 -6.33
N SER A 49 -15.49 -10.06 -5.83
CA SER A 49 -14.82 -11.30 -6.26
C SER A 49 -15.59 -12.55 -5.85
N VAL A 50 -16.17 -12.60 -4.65
CA VAL A 50 -17.01 -13.72 -4.23
C VAL A 50 -18.25 -13.83 -5.11
N LYS A 51 -18.94 -12.70 -5.36
CA LYS A 51 -20.14 -12.68 -6.20
C LYS A 51 -19.84 -13.21 -7.62
N ASP A 52 -18.80 -12.69 -8.25
CA ASP A 52 -18.38 -13.11 -9.58
C ASP A 52 -17.85 -14.55 -9.61
N GLY A 53 -17.22 -15.00 -8.52
CA GLY A 53 -16.76 -16.38 -8.38
C GLY A 53 -17.92 -17.38 -8.33
N ILE A 54 -19.03 -17.03 -7.68
CA ILE A 54 -20.24 -17.87 -7.57
C ILE A 54 -21.01 -17.90 -8.90
N GLU A 55 -21.11 -16.78 -9.61
CA GLU A 55 -21.92 -16.65 -10.83
C GLU A 55 -21.25 -17.22 -12.10
N ALA A 56 -20.00 -17.67 -12.02
CA ALA A 56 -19.20 -17.91 -13.22
C ALA A 56 -19.03 -19.37 -13.65
N PRO A 57 -18.87 -19.61 -14.97
CA PRO A 57 -18.64 -20.93 -15.54
C PRO A 57 -17.23 -21.48 -15.24
N ALA A 58 -17.01 -22.74 -15.62
CA ALA A 58 -15.78 -23.49 -15.38
C ALA A 58 -14.50 -22.68 -15.67
N ARG A 59 -13.61 -22.62 -14.68
CA ARG A 59 -12.41 -21.78 -14.71
C ARG A 59 -11.20 -22.56 -15.21
N ASP A 60 -10.44 -21.92 -16.08
CA ASP A 60 -9.11 -22.40 -16.45
C ASP A 60 -8.07 -21.80 -15.48
N TYR A 61 -7.27 -22.69 -14.91
CA TYR A 61 -6.14 -22.34 -14.03
C TYR A 61 -4.80 -22.54 -14.73
N SER A 62 -4.80 -22.80 -16.04
CA SER A 62 -3.57 -22.88 -16.82
C SER A 62 -2.85 -21.54 -16.78
N ILE A 63 -1.55 -21.56 -16.47
CA ILE A 63 -0.74 -20.33 -16.44
C ILE A 63 -0.50 -19.91 -17.89
N PRO A 64 -1.09 -18.79 -18.36
CA PRO A 64 -0.95 -18.36 -19.74
C PRO A 64 0.46 -17.81 -19.99
N GLY A 65 1.02 -18.07 -21.16
CA GLY A 65 2.32 -17.53 -21.60
C GLY A 65 3.42 -18.56 -21.84
N THR A 66 4.51 -18.09 -22.45
CA THR A 66 5.71 -18.89 -22.75
C THR A 66 6.55 -19.13 -21.48
N THR A 67 7.44 -20.13 -21.50
CA THR A 67 8.32 -20.45 -20.35
C THR A 67 9.08 -19.24 -19.82
N GLN A 68 9.56 -18.36 -20.72
CA GLN A 68 10.25 -17.12 -20.33
C GLN A 68 9.32 -16.15 -19.59
N SER A 69 8.10 -15.93 -20.10
CA SER A 69 7.12 -15.06 -19.45
C SER A 69 6.75 -15.54 -18.06
N LYS A 70 6.64 -16.86 -17.85
CA LYS A 70 6.39 -17.47 -16.53
C LYS A 70 7.52 -17.18 -15.53
N ILE A 71 8.78 -17.25 -15.99
CA ILE A 71 9.95 -16.94 -15.15
C ILE A 71 9.94 -15.46 -14.76
N PHE A 72 9.80 -14.55 -15.73
CA PHE A 72 9.77 -13.11 -15.44
C PHE A 72 8.59 -12.71 -14.54
N THR A 73 7.42 -13.30 -14.75
CA THR A 73 6.23 -13.04 -13.91
C THR A 73 6.44 -13.55 -12.49
N THR A 74 7.06 -14.73 -12.31
CA THR A 74 7.41 -15.26 -10.98
C THR A 74 8.40 -14.37 -10.24
N ILE A 75 9.44 -13.88 -10.95
CA ILE A 75 10.42 -12.94 -10.38
C ILE A 75 9.72 -11.63 -9.97
N GLY A 76 8.88 -11.07 -10.84
CA GLY A 76 8.12 -9.86 -10.55
C GLY A 76 7.17 -10.03 -9.36
N ALA A 77 6.48 -11.17 -9.26
CA ALA A 77 5.62 -11.50 -8.14
C ALA A 77 6.41 -11.61 -6.82
N SER A 78 7.59 -12.24 -6.87
CA SER A 78 8.49 -12.37 -5.71
C SER A 78 9.03 -11.01 -5.24
N ALA A 79 9.41 -10.15 -6.19
CA ALA A 79 9.87 -8.79 -5.90
C ALA A 79 8.75 -7.94 -5.25
N ASN A 80 7.52 -8.04 -5.76
CA ASN A 80 6.36 -7.36 -5.17
C ASN A 80 6.08 -7.86 -3.74
N LEU A 81 6.26 -9.16 -3.47
CA LEU A 81 6.09 -9.72 -2.13
C LEU A 81 7.11 -9.18 -1.15
N VAL A 82 8.40 -9.15 -1.54
CA VAL A 82 9.48 -8.59 -0.71
C VAL A 82 9.24 -7.10 -0.45
N PHE A 83 8.82 -6.35 -1.46
CA PHE A 83 8.50 -4.93 -1.32
C PHE A 83 7.33 -4.70 -0.36
N ALA A 84 6.26 -5.51 -0.44
CA ALA A 84 5.09 -5.39 0.42
C ALA A 84 5.39 -5.66 1.90
N PHE A 85 6.37 -6.52 2.20
CA PHE A 85 6.79 -6.85 3.57
C PHE A 85 8.03 -6.08 4.05
N ASN A 86 8.42 -5.01 3.35
CA ASN A 86 9.56 -4.21 3.76
C ASN A 86 9.35 -3.56 5.13
N THR A 87 10.35 -3.66 6.00
CA THR A 87 10.30 -3.18 7.38
C THR A 87 11.06 -1.86 7.58
N GLY A 88 11.26 -1.09 6.50
CA GLY A 88 12.08 0.12 6.50
C GLY A 88 11.67 1.22 7.47
N MET A 89 10.47 1.15 8.08
CA MET A 89 9.99 2.10 9.09
C MET A 89 10.17 1.63 10.55
N LEU A 90 10.88 0.52 10.79
CA LEU A 90 11.09 -0.01 12.13
C LEU A 90 11.83 0.98 13.07
N PRO A 91 12.88 1.71 12.64
CA PRO A 91 13.57 2.67 13.51
C PRO A 91 12.67 3.82 14.00
N GLU A 92 11.77 4.31 13.16
CA GLU A 92 10.84 5.41 13.48
C GLU A 92 9.73 4.96 14.45
N ILE A 93 9.28 3.71 14.31
CA ILE A 93 8.32 3.09 15.23
C ILE A 93 8.97 2.92 16.62
N GLN A 94 10.24 2.50 16.67
CA GLN A 94 10.98 2.38 17.94
C GLN A 94 11.09 3.71 18.68
N ALA A 95 11.30 4.82 17.96
CA ALA A 95 11.38 6.15 18.56
C ALA A 95 10.05 6.65 19.15
N THR A 96 8.91 6.03 18.80
CA THR A 96 7.57 6.49 19.20
C THR A 96 6.88 5.57 20.22
N ILE A 97 7.34 4.34 20.41
CA ILE A 97 6.73 3.35 21.32
C ILE A 97 7.11 3.62 22.78
N LYS A 98 6.14 3.49 23.70
CA LYS A 98 6.37 3.61 25.14
C LYS A 98 7.25 2.44 25.63
N GLN A 99 8.21 2.75 26.52
CA GLN A 99 9.06 1.73 27.13
C GLN A 99 8.20 0.65 27.84
N PRO A 100 8.58 -0.64 27.76
CA PRO A 100 9.76 -1.21 27.10
C PRO A 100 9.60 -1.34 25.57
N VAL A 101 10.48 -0.69 24.81
CA VAL A 101 10.36 -0.51 23.35
C VAL A 101 10.43 -1.85 22.60
N VAL A 102 11.42 -2.69 22.92
CA VAL A 102 11.67 -3.95 22.20
C VAL A 102 10.50 -4.92 22.34
N SER A 103 9.98 -5.11 23.57
CA SER A 103 8.88 -6.06 23.80
C SER A 103 7.58 -5.62 23.12
N ASN A 104 7.25 -4.32 23.19
CA ASN A 104 6.06 -3.78 22.55
C ASN A 104 6.17 -3.80 21.02
N MET A 105 7.35 -3.52 20.48
CA MET A 105 7.61 -3.61 19.05
C MET A 105 7.49 -5.06 18.54
N MET A 106 8.08 -6.03 19.24
CA MET A 106 7.97 -7.45 18.84
C MET A 106 6.52 -7.94 18.84
N LYS A 107 5.72 -7.55 19.84
CA LYS A 107 4.27 -7.86 19.84
C LYS A 107 3.54 -7.25 18.64
N SER A 108 3.86 -6.01 18.30
CA SER A 108 3.28 -5.35 17.10
C SER A 108 3.70 -6.06 15.82
N LEU A 109 4.96 -6.51 15.74
CA LEU A 109 5.49 -7.24 14.58
C LEU A 109 4.80 -8.59 14.41
N TYR A 110 4.66 -9.35 15.51
CA TYR A 110 3.91 -10.61 15.48
C TYR A 110 2.46 -10.40 15.07
N PHE A 111 1.79 -9.37 15.60
CA PHE A 111 0.41 -9.05 15.22
C PHE A 111 0.30 -8.70 13.72
N GLN A 112 1.24 -7.92 13.19
CA GLN A 112 1.27 -7.55 11.78
C GLN A 112 1.48 -8.76 10.86
N PHE A 113 2.43 -9.65 11.17
CA PHE A 113 2.71 -10.83 10.36
C PHE A 113 1.69 -11.96 10.53
N THR A 114 0.89 -11.95 11.59
CA THR A 114 -0.19 -12.92 11.79
C THR A 114 -1.52 -12.34 11.31
N ALA A 115 -2.14 -11.46 12.09
CA ALA A 115 -3.45 -10.88 11.82
C ALA A 115 -3.43 -9.88 10.65
N GLY A 116 -2.36 -9.10 10.50
CA GLY A 116 -2.26 -8.08 9.45
C GLY A 116 -2.19 -8.64 8.03
N VAL A 117 -1.69 -9.86 7.85
CA VAL A 117 -1.55 -10.49 6.52
C VAL A 117 -2.82 -11.24 6.10
N LEU A 118 -3.70 -11.61 7.05
CA LEU A 118 -4.93 -12.37 6.75
C LEU A 118 -5.81 -11.72 5.69
N PRO A 119 -6.10 -10.40 5.72
CA PRO A 119 -6.93 -9.78 4.69
C PRO A 119 -6.28 -9.83 3.30
N MET A 120 -4.95 -9.69 3.23
CA MET A 120 -4.20 -9.79 1.98
C MET A 120 -4.32 -11.21 1.40
N TYR A 121 -4.11 -12.24 2.21
CA TYR A 121 -4.27 -13.62 1.78
C TYR A 121 -5.71 -13.93 1.39
N ALA A 122 -6.70 -13.49 2.16
CA ALA A 122 -8.11 -13.70 1.86
C ALA A 122 -8.49 -13.15 0.48
N VAL A 123 -8.13 -11.89 0.17
CA VAL A 123 -8.41 -11.28 -1.13
C VAL A 123 -7.62 -11.97 -2.25
N THR A 124 -6.37 -12.36 -2.01
CA THR A 124 -5.53 -13.03 -3.02
C THR A 124 -6.09 -14.41 -3.38
N PHE A 125 -6.43 -15.23 -2.39
CA PHE A 125 -7.00 -16.57 -2.63
C PHE A 125 -8.38 -16.50 -3.26
N ILE A 126 -9.26 -15.62 -2.78
CA ILE A 126 -10.60 -15.46 -3.36
C ILE A 126 -10.52 -14.85 -4.76
N GLY A 127 -9.64 -13.88 -5.00
CA GLY A 127 -9.43 -13.32 -6.34
C GLY A 127 -8.92 -14.37 -7.32
N TYR A 128 -7.93 -15.17 -6.93
CA TYR A 128 -7.43 -16.26 -7.76
C TYR A 128 -8.48 -17.35 -8.02
N TRP A 129 -9.24 -17.73 -6.99
CA TRP A 129 -10.36 -18.67 -7.13
C TRP A 129 -11.46 -18.12 -8.05
N ALA A 130 -11.78 -16.83 -7.92
CA ALA A 130 -12.84 -16.17 -8.67
C ALA A 130 -12.46 -15.81 -10.10
N TYR A 131 -11.19 -15.71 -10.49
CA TYR A 131 -10.81 -15.29 -11.85
C TYR A 131 -9.80 -16.21 -12.55
N GLY A 132 -9.13 -17.10 -11.82
CA GLY A 132 -8.18 -18.08 -12.36
C GLY A 132 -7.07 -17.44 -13.19
N SER A 133 -6.81 -18.00 -14.37
CA SER A 133 -5.81 -17.52 -15.33
C SER A 133 -6.10 -16.13 -15.92
N SER A 134 -7.34 -15.64 -15.81
CA SER A 134 -7.79 -14.35 -16.36
C SER A 134 -7.67 -13.20 -15.35
N THR A 135 -7.11 -13.43 -14.17
CA THR A 135 -6.95 -12.41 -13.12
C THR A 135 -5.93 -11.35 -13.56
N SER A 136 -6.33 -10.09 -13.62
CA SER A 136 -5.40 -8.96 -13.81
C SER A 136 -4.66 -8.61 -12.52
N THR A 137 -3.45 -8.05 -12.63
CA THR A 137 -2.66 -7.52 -11.49
C THR A 137 -3.46 -6.52 -10.64
N TYR A 138 -4.41 -5.81 -11.27
CA TYR A 138 -5.38 -4.99 -10.56
C TYR A 138 -6.73 -5.70 -10.47
N LEU A 139 -7.06 -6.21 -9.29
CA LEU A 139 -8.23 -7.06 -9.06
C LEU A 139 -9.54 -6.35 -9.46
N LEU A 140 -9.66 -5.05 -9.18
CA LEU A 140 -10.84 -4.25 -9.56
C LEU A 140 -11.04 -4.08 -11.08
N SER A 141 -10.02 -4.37 -11.88
CA SER A 141 -10.17 -4.45 -13.34
C SER A 141 -10.86 -5.73 -13.79
N SER A 142 -10.79 -6.79 -12.98
CA SER A 142 -11.33 -8.11 -13.31
C SER A 142 -12.77 -8.29 -12.80
N VAL A 143 -13.18 -7.52 -11.79
CA VAL A 143 -14.52 -7.61 -11.18
C VAL A 143 -15.63 -6.97 -12.04
N ASN A 144 -16.74 -7.68 -12.18
CA ASN A 144 -17.98 -7.25 -12.78
C ASN A 144 -18.89 -6.68 -11.69
N GLY A 145 -19.26 -5.42 -11.82
CA GLY A 145 -20.02 -4.73 -10.80
C GLY A 145 -20.34 -3.30 -11.17
N PRO A 146 -21.20 -2.62 -10.38
CA PRO A 146 -21.62 -1.26 -10.66
C PRO A 146 -20.41 -0.33 -10.74
N VAL A 147 -20.37 0.53 -11.76
CA VAL A 147 -19.26 1.47 -11.99
C VAL A 147 -19.02 2.36 -10.77
N TRP A 148 -20.08 2.73 -10.05
CA TRP A 148 -19.98 3.56 -8.84
C TRP A 148 -19.22 2.86 -7.69
N VAL A 149 -19.37 1.54 -7.52
CA VAL A 149 -18.67 0.77 -6.48
C VAL A 149 -17.19 0.70 -6.79
N LYS A 150 -16.85 0.44 -8.06
CA LYS A 150 -15.45 0.46 -8.53
C LYS A 150 -14.83 1.84 -8.40
N ALA A 151 -15.58 2.90 -8.71
CA ALA A 151 -15.13 4.27 -8.54
C ALA A 151 -14.88 4.62 -7.06
N LEU A 152 -15.80 4.24 -6.16
CA LEU A 152 -15.64 4.46 -4.71
C LEU A 152 -14.37 3.79 -4.19
N ALA A 153 -14.14 2.53 -4.56
CA ALA A 153 -12.97 1.78 -4.13
C ALA A 153 -11.66 2.36 -4.70
N ASN A 154 -11.66 2.82 -5.96
CA ASN A 154 -10.52 3.54 -6.54
C ASN A 154 -10.24 4.86 -5.81
N ILE A 155 -11.27 5.64 -5.49
CA ILE A 155 -11.13 6.89 -4.73
C ILE A 155 -10.62 6.60 -3.32
N ALA A 156 -11.14 5.57 -2.65
CA ALA A 156 -10.66 5.14 -1.34
C ALA A 156 -9.18 4.73 -1.37
N ALA A 157 -8.76 3.93 -2.37
CA ALA A 157 -7.37 3.55 -2.57
C ALA A 157 -6.47 4.76 -2.86
N PHE A 158 -6.95 5.71 -3.66
CA PHE A 158 -6.24 6.96 -3.94
C PHE A 158 -6.03 7.78 -2.66
N LEU A 159 -7.10 8.03 -1.89
CA LEU A 159 -7.03 8.78 -0.64
C LEU A 159 -6.14 8.08 0.40
N GLN A 160 -6.26 6.75 0.49
CA GLN A 160 -5.40 5.91 1.32
C GLN A 160 -3.92 6.11 0.97
N THR A 161 -3.58 6.12 -0.33
CA THR A 161 -2.19 6.30 -0.81
C THR A 161 -1.66 7.70 -0.50
N VAL A 162 -2.47 8.74 -0.71
CA VAL A 162 -2.12 10.13 -0.38
C VAL A 162 -1.78 10.27 1.10
N ILE A 163 -2.59 9.67 1.98
CA ILE A 163 -2.37 9.72 3.43
C ILE A 163 -1.15 8.87 3.82
N ALA A 164 -0.97 7.70 3.21
CA ALA A 164 0.14 6.78 3.52
C ALA A 164 1.51 7.31 3.05
N LEU A 165 1.55 8.17 2.01
CA LEU A 165 2.78 8.77 1.51
C LEU A 165 3.26 9.94 2.38
N HIS A 166 2.36 10.60 3.10
CA HIS A 166 2.64 11.79 3.92
C HIS A 166 3.76 11.61 4.96
N PRO A 167 3.81 10.52 5.76
CA PRO A 167 4.92 10.26 6.67
C PRO A 167 6.27 10.15 5.96
N ASN A 168 6.33 9.47 4.81
CA ASN A 168 7.57 9.25 4.06
C ASN A 168 8.17 10.55 3.52
N VAL A 169 7.32 11.45 3.04
CA VAL A 169 7.75 12.80 2.59
C VAL A 169 8.33 13.60 3.76
N ARG A 170 7.80 13.42 4.97
CA ARG A 170 8.32 14.10 6.16
C ARG A 170 9.66 13.54 6.60
N VAL A 171 9.80 12.23 6.70
CA VAL A 171 11.08 11.58 7.07
C VAL A 171 12.18 12.04 6.11
N PHE A 172 11.93 11.96 4.80
CA PHE A 172 12.85 12.45 3.79
C PHE A 172 13.18 13.95 3.97
N GLY A 173 12.17 14.78 4.26
CA GLY A 173 12.35 16.20 4.52
C GLY A 173 13.08 16.55 5.83
N TYR A 174 13.07 15.66 6.83
CA TYR A 174 13.90 15.79 8.04
C TYR A 174 15.33 15.37 7.77
N GLU A 175 15.53 14.25 7.07
CA GLU A 175 16.85 13.71 6.76
C GLU A 175 17.66 14.62 5.83
N VAL A 176 17.02 15.18 4.79
CA VAL A 176 17.64 16.20 3.94
C VAL A 176 18.00 17.47 4.73
N ARG A 177 17.20 17.83 5.75
CA ARG A 177 17.46 19.01 6.59
C ARG A 177 18.60 18.76 7.57
N ASP A 178 18.68 17.57 8.14
CA ASP A 178 19.77 17.18 9.04
C ASP A 178 21.08 17.03 8.27
N TYR A 179 21.05 16.43 7.08
CA TYR A 179 22.18 16.38 6.18
C TYR A 179 22.66 17.77 5.76
N ARG A 180 21.71 18.68 5.48
CA ARG A 180 22.05 20.07 5.18
C ARG A 180 22.72 20.75 6.38
N LYS A 181 22.18 20.59 7.60
CA LYS A 181 22.78 21.17 8.81
C LYS A 181 24.18 20.63 9.08
N SER A 182 24.39 19.31 8.98
CA SER A 182 25.71 18.71 9.20
C SER A 182 26.74 19.18 8.18
N VAL A 183 26.35 19.44 6.94
CA VAL A 183 27.22 20.04 5.91
C VAL A 183 27.55 21.50 6.23
N PHE A 184 26.60 22.29 6.73
CA PHE A 184 26.86 23.69 7.10
C PHE A 184 27.71 23.83 8.39
N ASP A 185 27.49 22.98 9.39
CA ASP A 185 28.27 22.99 10.64
C ASP A 185 29.71 22.43 10.45
N SER A 186 29.98 21.72 9.36
CA SER A 186 31.32 21.19 9.03
C SER A 186 32.15 22.11 8.12
N GLN A 187 31.59 23.24 7.68
CA GLN A 187 32.37 24.28 6.98
C GLN A 187 33.18 25.07 8.04
N PRO A 188 34.51 25.19 7.91
CA PRO A 188 35.29 26.01 8.81
C PRO A 188 34.83 27.47 8.67
N VAL A 189 34.55 28.10 9.82
CA VAL A 189 34.22 29.54 9.88
C VAL A 189 35.46 30.30 9.42
N VAL A 190 35.39 30.91 8.23
CA VAL A 190 36.42 31.81 7.69
C VAL A 190 36.30 33.17 8.38
#